data_AF-A0A257TFD1-F1
#
_entry.id   AF-A0A257TFD1-F1
#
_cell.length_a   1.000
_cell.length_b   1.000
_cell.length_c   1.000
_cell.angle_alpha   90.00
_cell.angle_beta   90.00
_cell.angle_gamma   90.00
#
_symmetry.space_group_name_H-M   'P 1'
#
loop_
_entity.id
_entity.type
_entity.pdbx_description
1 polymer ?
#
loop_
_entity_poly.entity_id
_entity_poly.type
_entity_poly.pdbx_seq_one_letter_code
_entity_poly.pdbx_strand_id
1 'polypeptide(L)'
;MAIRKRNTDLLIKEQLLPEFSFIGYCDDDNANKYSTSKRYLDSQFIHAAIDEGLLTPLYSAEGLARQPDGSQKIGMVDYYSPLQFYIVTELRLNAVQNGVLWSPDSIDWYPDKPMEERPRYVAWGSGMAFGARKKDDPGRNKTDDFLFNPYAFTSQFDDFLRFIHTTPLKDRYAVTDEDIDIFARAPVFDHDLSKIPSLPEELKKYGLDAKKLEILRANVGRAAAVIDPLELWYYYVKRHPGQRKSLLKGDAHVAQRLYRLYDLITDVWERVTGETPKPFLEFTQGELISGYLTPRVEYLHGTDVQAMRHSIVGFKNWVGVRGNGKYVTPQIQEALTTITAELDEYEKRYGDRSYGGSYRVRKDGGIRYDQLDDVSKQLFDQWRKQSRDEEDWSIIESIIDHRLDEIQRSLLTVYRGVHSQLNAITLDAWEAHKNIGHHFWPKHAGLPRNEAMALLQQESKKLMDHAKKSQEKEREFGRALSGIGLAFCKVCRTRPVQLHVDSNRHGFESQPSICDECVREKKEAPDNIKNAEWRCPNCDSVICKFVHGNTLSGRMLNTAPFIIELKYGSLSISAKCPGCKQDLDRQVEWGWLP
;
A
#
# COMPACT_ATOMS: atom_id res chain seq x y z
N MET A 1 -23.03 -19.51 28.57
CA MET A 1 -23.57 -18.93 27.31
C MET A 1 -24.68 -17.95 27.66
N ALA A 2 -24.42 -16.65 27.54
CA ALA A 2 -25.47 -15.63 27.47
C ALA A 2 -25.57 -15.19 26.01
N ILE A 3 -26.55 -15.72 25.29
CA ILE A 3 -26.87 -15.25 23.93
C ILE A 3 -27.45 -13.85 24.12
N ARG A 4 -26.68 -12.80 23.82
CA ARG A 4 -27.24 -11.46 23.62
C ARG A 4 -28.38 -11.62 22.61
N LYS A 5 -29.63 -11.41 23.03
CA LYS A 5 -30.76 -11.27 22.10
C LYS A 5 -30.38 -10.16 21.11
N ARG A 6 -30.07 -10.54 19.86
CA ARG A 6 -29.68 -9.58 18.82
C ARG A 6 -30.96 -8.84 18.40
N ASN A 7 -31.01 -7.52 18.59
CA ASN A 7 -32.11 -6.65 18.14
C ASN A 7 -32.19 -6.64 16.61
N THR A 8 -32.78 -7.68 16.04
CA THR A 8 -32.97 -7.83 14.58
C THR A 8 -34.33 -7.30 14.12
N ASP A 9 -35.26 -7.09 15.05
CA ASP A 9 -36.63 -6.64 14.79
C ASP A 9 -36.74 -5.15 14.40
N LEU A 10 -35.66 -4.37 14.56
CA LEU A 10 -35.63 -2.91 14.31
C LEU A 10 -34.92 -2.52 13.00
N LEU A 11 -34.40 -3.48 12.23
CA LEU A 11 -33.69 -3.20 10.99
C LEU A 11 -34.66 -2.87 9.85
N ILE A 12 -34.36 -1.83 9.08
CA ILE A 12 -35.07 -1.47 7.85
C ILE A 12 -34.58 -2.38 6.73
N LYS A 13 -35.31 -3.47 6.50
CA LYS A 13 -34.89 -4.58 5.62
C LYS A 13 -34.68 -4.17 4.17
N GLU A 14 -35.39 -3.15 3.70
CA GLU A 14 -35.29 -2.59 2.35
C GLU A 14 -33.92 -1.97 2.07
N GLN A 15 -33.11 -1.72 3.11
CA GLN A 15 -31.74 -1.22 2.99
C GLN A 15 -30.70 -2.35 2.86
N LEU A 16 -31.11 -3.62 3.02
CA LEU A 16 -30.23 -4.78 2.97
C LEU A 16 -30.36 -5.51 1.62
N LEU A 17 -29.31 -6.23 1.24
CA LEU A 17 -29.28 -7.06 0.03
C LEU A 17 -29.22 -8.54 0.40
N PRO A 18 -30.04 -9.42 -0.21
CA PRO A 18 -29.84 -10.86 -0.08
C PRO A 18 -28.47 -11.27 -0.66
N GLU A 19 -27.87 -12.35 -0.17
CA GLU A 19 -26.49 -12.81 -0.51
C GLU A 19 -26.16 -12.66 -2.00
N PHE A 20 -27.02 -13.20 -2.88
CA PHE A 20 -26.79 -13.14 -4.32
C PHE A 20 -26.72 -11.69 -4.86
N SER A 21 -27.61 -10.82 -4.41
CA SER A 21 -27.60 -9.41 -4.79
C SER A 21 -26.44 -8.64 -4.16
N PHE A 22 -26.00 -9.02 -2.96
CA PHE A 22 -24.83 -8.46 -2.31
C PHE A 22 -23.55 -8.84 -3.07
N ILE A 23 -23.39 -10.10 -3.44
CA ILE A 23 -22.30 -10.58 -4.31
C ILE A 23 -22.32 -9.79 -5.62
N GLY A 24 -23.48 -9.74 -6.28
CA GLY A 24 -23.65 -8.98 -7.51
C GLY A 24 -23.27 -7.50 -7.33
N TYR A 25 -23.67 -6.87 -6.23
CA TYR A 25 -23.34 -5.47 -5.92
C TYR A 25 -21.83 -5.22 -5.69
N CYS A 26 -21.15 -6.17 -5.05
CA CYS A 26 -19.70 -6.13 -4.85
C CYS A 26 -18.92 -6.37 -6.15
N ASP A 27 -19.42 -7.25 -7.01
CA ASP A 27 -18.84 -7.60 -8.31
C ASP A 27 -19.27 -6.67 -9.46
N ASP A 28 -20.23 -5.76 -9.24
CA ASP A 28 -20.75 -4.82 -10.25
C ASP A 28 -19.69 -3.75 -10.59
N ASP A 29 -18.72 -4.17 -11.39
CA ASP A 29 -17.75 -3.35 -12.10
C ASP A 29 -17.70 -3.82 -13.56
N ASN A 30 -18.54 -3.19 -14.39
CA ASN A 30 -18.65 -3.48 -15.82
C ASN A 30 -17.32 -3.27 -16.60
N ALA A 31 -16.25 -2.69 -16.00
CA ALA A 31 -14.93 -2.53 -16.64
C ALA A 31 -13.92 -3.64 -16.33
N ASN A 32 -14.11 -4.45 -15.28
CA ASN A 32 -13.19 -5.54 -14.91
C ASN A 32 -13.33 -6.81 -15.79
N LYS A 33 -13.92 -6.67 -16.99
CA LYS A 33 -13.84 -7.69 -18.04
C LYS A 33 -12.44 -7.77 -18.69
N TYR A 34 -11.55 -6.80 -18.45
CA TYR A 34 -10.28 -6.66 -19.18
C TYR A 34 -9.00 -6.73 -18.32
N SER A 35 -9.07 -6.96 -17.00
CA SER A 35 -7.89 -7.18 -16.15
C SER A 35 -7.77 -8.67 -15.75
N THR A 36 -6.54 -9.19 -15.72
CA THR A 36 -6.24 -10.61 -15.41
C THR A 36 -6.28 -10.93 -13.90
N SER A 37 -6.45 -9.92 -13.04
CA SER A 37 -6.50 -10.05 -11.57
C SER A 37 -7.92 -10.27 -11.05
N LYS A 38 -8.72 -11.04 -11.78
CA LYS A 38 -10.12 -11.30 -11.43
C LYS A 38 -10.19 -12.38 -10.35
N ARG A 39 -10.65 -12.03 -9.16
CA ARG A 39 -11.31 -13.00 -8.27
C ARG A 39 -12.74 -12.54 -8.09
N TYR A 40 -13.65 -13.29 -8.70
CA TYR A 40 -15.08 -13.11 -8.51
C TYR A 40 -15.41 -13.37 -7.05
N LEU A 41 -16.17 -12.48 -6.42
CA LEU A 41 -16.79 -12.82 -5.15
C LEU A 41 -17.82 -13.90 -5.44
N ASP A 42 -17.74 -15.03 -4.75
CA ASP A 42 -18.75 -16.08 -4.85
C ASP A 42 -19.25 -16.47 -3.46
N SER A 43 -20.29 -17.31 -3.41
CA SER A 43 -20.84 -17.77 -2.14
C SER A 43 -19.80 -18.51 -1.29
N GLN A 44 -18.83 -19.19 -1.90
CA GLN A 44 -17.77 -19.89 -1.14
C GLN A 44 -16.88 -18.89 -0.40
N PHE A 45 -16.54 -17.78 -1.04
CA PHE A 45 -15.79 -16.71 -0.41
C PHE A 45 -16.55 -16.07 0.75
N ILE A 46 -17.84 -15.79 0.55
CA ILE A 46 -18.71 -15.24 1.61
C ILE A 46 -18.78 -16.18 2.80
N HIS A 47 -19.02 -17.47 2.58
CA HIS A 47 -19.12 -18.46 3.65
C HIS A 47 -17.77 -18.66 4.36
N ALA A 48 -16.66 -18.70 3.62
CA ALA A 48 -15.33 -18.72 4.21
C ALA A 48 -15.10 -17.50 5.12
N ALA A 49 -15.43 -16.29 4.66
CA ALA A 49 -15.31 -15.08 5.48
C ALA A 49 -16.19 -15.10 6.75
N ILE A 50 -17.37 -15.72 6.68
CA ILE A 50 -18.28 -15.90 7.83
C ILE A 50 -17.74 -16.91 8.83
N ASP A 51 -17.22 -18.04 8.35
CA ASP A 51 -16.62 -19.08 9.19
C ASP A 51 -15.36 -18.57 9.90
N GLU A 52 -14.58 -17.74 9.20
CA GLU A 52 -13.49 -16.99 9.79
C GLU A 52 -13.96 -15.89 10.75
N GLY A 53 -15.25 -15.54 10.75
CA GLY A 53 -15.85 -14.46 11.55
C GLY A 53 -15.27 -13.08 11.23
N LEU A 54 -15.00 -12.85 9.93
CA LEU A 54 -14.59 -11.59 9.34
C LEU A 54 -15.74 -10.94 8.56
N LEU A 55 -16.83 -11.68 8.31
CA LEU A 55 -18.09 -11.18 7.80
C LEU A 55 -19.25 -11.77 8.62
N THR A 56 -20.38 -11.08 8.73
CA THR A 56 -21.56 -11.59 9.43
C THR A 56 -22.82 -11.05 8.76
N PRO A 57 -23.82 -11.89 8.43
CA PRO A 57 -25.09 -11.40 7.93
C PRO A 57 -25.82 -10.60 9.01
N LEU A 58 -26.45 -9.49 8.62
CA LEU A 58 -27.17 -8.63 9.55
C LEU A 58 -28.54 -9.22 9.92
N TYR A 59 -29.15 -9.93 8.96
CA TYR A 59 -30.47 -10.52 9.05
C TYR A 59 -30.54 -11.81 8.23
N SER A 60 -31.37 -12.76 8.64
CA SER A 60 -31.63 -14.00 7.90
C SER A 60 -33.13 -14.29 7.94
N ALA A 61 -33.73 -14.67 6.82
CA ALA A 61 -35.15 -15.01 6.73
C ALA A 61 -35.43 -16.05 5.65
N GLU A 62 -36.57 -16.74 5.77
CA GLU A 62 -37.06 -17.58 4.68
C GLU A 62 -37.37 -16.73 3.44
N GLY A 63 -36.86 -17.15 2.29
CA GLY A 63 -37.01 -16.49 1.00
C GLY A 63 -36.53 -17.37 -0.14
N LEU A 64 -36.47 -16.82 -1.36
CA LEU A 64 -35.94 -17.54 -2.53
C LEU A 64 -34.40 -17.58 -2.47
N ALA A 65 -33.86 -18.70 -2.01
CA ALA A 65 -32.43 -18.98 -1.99
C ALA A 65 -31.99 -19.56 -3.34
N ARG A 66 -30.93 -18.99 -3.93
CA ARG A 66 -30.30 -19.52 -5.15
C ARG A 66 -29.40 -20.70 -4.78
N GLN A 67 -29.60 -21.82 -5.43
CA GLN A 67 -28.84 -23.05 -5.23
C GLN A 67 -27.55 -23.04 -6.07
N PRO A 68 -26.55 -23.89 -5.77
CA PRO A 68 -25.32 -24.00 -6.55
C PRO A 68 -25.55 -24.34 -8.04
N ASP A 69 -26.64 -25.04 -8.35
CA ASP A 69 -27.05 -25.38 -9.72
C ASP A 69 -27.77 -24.23 -10.46
N GLY A 70 -27.89 -23.06 -9.82
CA GLY A 70 -28.55 -21.88 -10.35
C GLY A 70 -30.07 -21.84 -10.15
N SER A 71 -30.70 -22.91 -9.66
CA SER A 71 -32.13 -22.95 -9.36
C SER A 71 -32.49 -22.09 -8.14
N GLN A 72 -33.78 -21.72 -7.98
CA GLN A 72 -34.28 -20.98 -6.82
C GLN A 72 -35.25 -21.85 -6.04
N LYS A 73 -35.03 -21.99 -4.73
CA LYS A 73 -35.92 -22.71 -3.81
C LYS A 73 -36.18 -21.88 -2.56
N ILE A 74 -37.32 -22.11 -1.93
CA ILE A 74 -37.62 -21.49 -0.63
C ILE A 74 -36.65 -22.09 0.40
N GLY A 75 -35.91 -21.22 1.10
CA GLY A 75 -34.95 -21.58 2.13
C GLY A 75 -34.51 -20.35 2.92
N MET A 76 -33.61 -20.53 3.88
CA MET A 76 -33.02 -19.41 4.61
C MET A 76 -32.09 -18.60 3.70
N VAL A 77 -32.33 -17.30 3.63
CA VAL A 77 -31.52 -16.34 2.88
C VAL A 77 -30.89 -15.37 3.86
N ASP A 78 -29.58 -15.20 3.74
CA ASP A 78 -28.81 -14.22 4.49
C ASP A 78 -28.81 -12.86 3.78
N TYR A 79 -28.97 -11.81 4.57
CA TYR A 79 -29.03 -10.42 4.12
C TYR A 79 -27.87 -9.62 4.70
N TYR A 80 -27.23 -8.86 3.81
CA TYR A 80 -26.01 -8.10 4.06
C TYR A 80 -26.27 -6.61 3.83
N SER A 81 -25.58 -5.78 4.60
CA SER A 81 -25.50 -4.36 4.30
C SER A 81 -24.58 -4.14 3.10
N PRO A 82 -24.94 -3.28 2.12
CA PRO A 82 -24.02 -2.94 1.04
C PRO A 82 -22.78 -2.17 1.52
N LEU A 83 -22.79 -1.62 2.74
CA LEU A 83 -21.60 -1.03 3.38
C LEU A 83 -20.58 -2.12 3.80
N GLN A 84 -20.99 -3.40 3.91
CA GLN A 84 -20.06 -4.52 4.08
C GLN A 84 -19.15 -4.76 2.88
N PHE A 85 -19.36 -4.03 1.78
CA PHE A 85 -18.39 -3.93 0.69
C PHE A 85 -16.98 -3.55 1.17
N TYR A 86 -16.86 -2.76 2.25
CA TYR A 86 -15.57 -2.46 2.89
C TYR A 86 -14.82 -3.74 3.29
N ILE A 87 -15.47 -4.64 4.03
CA ILE A 87 -14.88 -5.90 4.50
C ILE A 87 -14.45 -6.75 3.30
N VAL A 88 -15.31 -6.84 2.29
CA VAL A 88 -15.01 -7.58 1.06
C VAL A 88 -13.78 -6.99 0.35
N THR A 89 -13.68 -5.66 0.32
CA THR A 89 -12.53 -4.94 -0.27
C THR A 89 -11.24 -5.25 0.49
N GLU A 90 -11.26 -5.29 1.82
CA GLU A 90 -10.10 -5.66 2.64
C GLU A 90 -9.69 -7.13 2.42
N LEU A 91 -10.64 -8.03 2.19
CA LEU A 91 -10.36 -9.46 2.03
C LEU A 91 -10.04 -9.87 0.57
N ARG A 92 -10.15 -8.95 -0.40
CA ARG A 92 -10.12 -9.27 -1.85
C ARG A 92 -8.89 -10.02 -2.35
N LEU A 93 -7.77 -9.94 -1.64
CA LEU A 93 -6.53 -10.63 -2.02
C LEU A 93 -6.54 -12.12 -1.62
N ASN A 94 -7.45 -12.56 -0.75
CA ASN A 94 -7.48 -13.95 -0.28
C ASN A 94 -7.97 -14.92 -1.37
N ALA A 95 -7.45 -16.14 -1.34
CA ALA A 95 -7.97 -17.29 -2.07
C ALA A 95 -8.83 -18.15 -1.14
N VAL A 96 -9.87 -18.78 -1.67
CA VAL A 96 -10.62 -19.82 -0.95
C VAL A 96 -9.99 -21.16 -1.27
N GLN A 97 -9.52 -21.86 -0.24
CA GLN A 97 -8.98 -23.21 -0.39
C GLN A 97 -9.47 -24.08 0.76
N ASN A 98 -10.06 -25.23 0.44
CA ASN A 98 -10.72 -26.12 1.41
C ASN A 98 -11.74 -25.40 2.31
N GLY A 99 -12.51 -24.47 1.75
CA GLY A 99 -13.57 -23.74 2.45
C GLY A 99 -13.08 -22.63 3.40
N VAL A 100 -11.79 -22.31 3.43
CA VAL A 100 -11.22 -21.25 4.28
C VAL A 100 -10.42 -20.23 3.46
N LEU A 101 -10.23 -19.03 4.03
CA LEU A 101 -9.45 -17.95 3.42
C LEU A 101 -7.94 -18.15 3.62
N TRP A 102 -7.17 -17.89 2.55
CA TRP A 102 -5.71 -17.91 2.52
C TRP A 102 -5.13 -16.68 1.82
N SER A 103 -4.12 -16.07 2.44
CA SER A 103 -3.27 -15.07 1.79
C SER A 103 -2.45 -15.75 0.67
N PRO A 104 -2.41 -15.21 -0.57
CA PRO A 104 -1.66 -15.81 -1.67
C PRO A 104 -0.18 -15.99 -1.34
N ASP A 105 0.40 -15.02 -0.63
CA ASP A 105 1.82 -15.02 -0.33
C ASP A 105 2.20 -16.08 0.70
N SER A 106 1.27 -16.56 1.53
CA SER A 106 1.59 -17.50 2.62
C SER A 106 1.41 -18.97 2.26
N ILE A 107 0.76 -19.28 1.13
CA ILE A 107 0.47 -20.67 0.72
C ILE A 107 1.77 -21.47 0.53
N ASP A 108 2.81 -20.83 0.02
CA ASP A 108 4.09 -21.47 -0.31
C ASP A 108 5.17 -21.33 0.78
N TRP A 109 4.86 -20.73 1.94
CA TRP A 109 5.88 -20.46 2.96
C TRP A 109 6.46 -21.69 3.66
N TYR A 110 5.90 -22.88 3.43
CA TYR A 110 6.39 -24.15 3.99
C TYR A 110 6.08 -25.31 3.04
N PRO A 111 6.72 -25.40 1.86
CA PRO A 111 6.36 -26.40 0.84
C PRO A 111 6.51 -27.83 1.35
N ASP A 112 7.40 -28.05 2.31
CA ASP A 112 7.76 -29.36 2.88
C ASP A 112 6.74 -29.88 3.91
N LYS A 113 5.75 -29.08 4.32
CA LYS A 113 4.72 -29.48 5.28
C LYS A 113 3.37 -29.75 4.60
N PRO A 114 2.58 -30.73 5.06
CA PRO A 114 1.17 -30.86 4.70
C PRO A 114 0.42 -29.55 4.95
N MET A 115 -0.54 -29.20 4.10
CA MET A 115 -1.19 -27.89 4.13
C MET A 115 -1.91 -27.62 5.46
N GLU A 116 -2.44 -28.66 6.08
CA GLU A 116 -3.15 -28.65 7.36
C GLU A 116 -2.24 -28.28 8.54
N GLU A 117 -0.92 -28.47 8.40
CA GLU A 117 0.09 -28.16 9.41
C GLU A 117 0.76 -26.79 9.18
N ARG A 118 0.46 -26.13 8.05
CA ARG A 118 1.02 -24.81 7.73
C ARG A 118 0.34 -23.73 8.57
N PRO A 119 1.09 -22.75 9.11
CA PRO A 119 0.48 -21.59 9.74
C PRO A 119 -0.34 -20.83 8.70
N ARG A 120 -1.64 -20.69 8.96
CA ARG A 120 -2.56 -20.04 8.04
C ARG A 120 -2.60 -18.54 8.28
N TYR A 121 -2.51 -17.78 7.20
CA TYR A 121 -2.63 -16.32 7.23
C TYR A 121 -3.76 -15.87 6.31
N VAL A 122 -4.47 -14.84 6.74
CA VAL A 122 -5.52 -14.16 5.96
C VAL A 122 -5.02 -12.76 5.63
N ALA A 123 -5.08 -12.40 4.36
CA ALA A 123 -4.78 -11.05 3.89
C ALA A 123 -5.86 -10.07 4.35
N TRP A 124 -5.46 -8.88 4.75
CA TRP A 124 -6.31 -7.75 5.12
C TRP A 124 -5.73 -6.48 4.52
N GLY A 125 -6.42 -5.93 3.54
CA GLY A 125 -5.99 -4.73 2.80
C GLY A 125 -4.87 -5.02 1.81
N SER A 126 -4.14 -3.99 1.42
CA SER A 126 -3.15 -4.03 0.33
C SER A 126 -1.74 -4.47 0.73
N GLY A 127 -1.54 -4.99 1.94
CA GLY A 127 -0.18 -5.36 2.39
C GLY A 127 -0.06 -5.91 3.80
N MET A 128 -1.17 -6.26 4.46
CA MET A 128 -1.12 -6.95 5.76
C MET A 128 -1.68 -8.35 5.62
N ALA A 129 -1.09 -9.30 6.33
CA ALA A 129 -1.67 -10.60 6.57
C ALA A 129 -1.56 -10.91 8.06
N PHE A 130 -2.61 -11.52 8.62
CA PHE A 130 -2.66 -11.88 10.03
C PHE A 130 -2.85 -13.38 10.18
N GLY A 131 -2.26 -13.93 11.25
CA GLY A 131 -2.43 -15.34 11.59
C GLY A 131 -3.90 -15.63 11.86
N ALA A 132 -4.47 -16.59 11.12
CA ALA A 132 -5.85 -16.97 11.28
C ALA A 132 -6.05 -17.67 12.62
N ARG A 133 -7.11 -17.31 13.34
CA ARG A 133 -7.37 -17.79 14.71
C ARG A 133 -8.74 -18.42 14.79
N LYS A 134 -8.82 -19.55 15.48
CA LYS A 134 -10.10 -20.22 15.74
C LYS A 134 -11.03 -19.30 16.53
N LYS A 135 -12.34 -19.49 16.35
CA LYS A 135 -13.39 -18.63 16.94
C LYS A 135 -13.36 -18.60 18.46
N ASP A 136 -12.87 -19.66 19.08
CA ASP A 136 -12.70 -19.87 20.51
C ASP A 136 -11.33 -19.41 21.05
N ASP A 137 -10.40 -18.97 20.18
CA ASP A 137 -9.09 -18.50 20.63
C ASP A 137 -9.23 -17.23 21.50
N PRO A 138 -8.86 -17.29 22.80
CA PRO A 138 -8.98 -16.15 23.69
C PRO A 138 -8.08 -14.99 23.27
N GLY A 139 -7.07 -15.19 22.43
CA GLY A 139 -6.21 -14.17 21.84
C GLY A 139 -6.82 -13.40 20.67
N ARG A 140 -7.95 -13.85 20.13
CA ARG A 140 -8.61 -13.29 18.93
C ARG A 140 -9.01 -11.81 19.08
N ASN A 141 -9.40 -11.40 20.28
CA ASN A 141 -9.84 -10.03 20.61
C ASN A 141 -8.97 -9.34 21.68
N LYS A 142 -7.76 -9.86 21.99
CA LYS A 142 -6.95 -9.43 23.15
C LYS A 142 -5.95 -8.30 22.88
N THR A 143 -5.80 -7.85 21.64
CA THR A 143 -4.87 -6.74 21.34
C THR A 143 -5.57 -5.41 21.58
N ASP A 144 -5.05 -4.62 22.50
CA ASP A 144 -5.54 -3.26 22.81
C ASP A 144 -5.41 -2.28 21.63
N ASP A 145 -4.70 -2.68 20.57
CA ASP A 145 -4.57 -1.93 19.32
C ASP A 145 -5.66 -2.33 18.31
N PHE A 146 -6.90 -1.93 18.62
CA PHE A 146 -8.10 -2.15 17.80
C PHE A 146 -7.96 -1.63 16.37
N LEU A 147 -7.00 -0.73 16.15
CA LEU A 147 -6.68 -0.16 14.85
C LEU A 147 -6.10 -1.20 13.87
N PHE A 148 -5.56 -2.33 14.38
CA PHE A 148 -4.90 -3.37 13.58
C PHE A 148 -5.41 -4.79 13.88
N ASN A 149 -6.55 -4.94 14.56
CA ASN A 149 -7.17 -6.25 14.80
C ASN A 149 -8.43 -6.41 13.92
N PRO A 150 -8.35 -7.17 12.81
CA PRO A 150 -9.47 -7.38 11.89
C PRO A 150 -10.72 -7.98 12.55
N TYR A 151 -10.58 -8.85 13.54
CA TYR A 151 -11.72 -9.46 14.23
C TYR A 151 -12.44 -8.45 15.11
N ALA A 152 -11.67 -7.67 15.88
CA ALA A 152 -12.23 -6.66 16.75
C ALA A 152 -12.86 -5.51 15.95
N PHE A 153 -12.21 -5.10 14.86
CA PHE A 153 -12.78 -4.15 13.90
C PHE A 153 -14.10 -4.66 13.33
N THR A 154 -14.11 -5.90 12.79
CA THR A 154 -15.31 -6.48 12.17
C THR A 154 -16.49 -6.50 13.15
N SER A 155 -16.24 -6.87 14.41
CA SER A 155 -17.28 -6.85 15.43
C SER A 155 -17.83 -5.44 15.69
N GLN A 156 -16.96 -4.42 15.79
CA GLN A 156 -17.39 -3.03 15.98
C GLN A 156 -18.12 -2.48 14.75
N PHE A 157 -17.69 -2.91 13.57
CA PHE A 157 -18.32 -2.53 12.31
C PHE A 157 -19.71 -3.17 12.19
N ASP A 158 -19.89 -4.45 12.58
CA ASP A 158 -21.23 -5.08 12.66
C ASP A 158 -22.16 -4.30 13.60
N ASP A 159 -21.67 -3.91 14.78
CA ASP A 159 -22.44 -3.08 15.72
C ASP A 159 -22.84 -1.73 15.10
N PHE A 160 -21.94 -1.08 14.35
CA PHE A 160 -22.24 0.16 13.61
C PHE A 160 -23.27 -0.04 12.51
N LEU A 161 -23.17 -1.12 11.74
CA LEU A 161 -24.11 -1.42 10.67
C LEU A 161 -25.51 -1.74 11.22
N ARG A 162 -25.60 -2.43 12.34
CA ARG A 162 -26.88 -2.66 13.02
C ARG A 162 -27.52 -1.36 13.46
N PHE A 163 -26.73 -0.44 14.01
CA PHE A 163 -27.22 0.88 14.35
C PHE A 163 -27.71 1.63 13.10
N ILE A 164 -26.88 1.75 12.06
CA ILE A 164 -27.18 2.63 10.92
C ILE A 164 -28.42 2.17 10.14
N HIS A 165 -28.65 0.87 10.05
CA HIS A 165 -29.83 0.28 9.42
C HIS A 165 -31.11 0.33 10.27
N THR A 166 -31.08 0.94 11.45
CA THR A 166 -32.29 1.39 12.16
C THR A 166 -32.70 2.82 11.80
N THR A 167 -31.83 3.54 11.07
CA THR A 167 -32.05 4.94 10.70
C THR A 167 -32.70 5.03 9.31
N PRO A 168 -33.80 5.79 9.15
CA PRO A 168 -34.39 6.02 7.85
C PRO A 168 -33.42 6.76 6.92
N LEU A 169 -33.51 6.48 5.63
CA LEU A 169 -32.82 7.27 4.61
C LEU A 169 -33.51 8.64 4.46
N LYS A 170 -32.77 9.65 4.03
CA LYS A 170 -33.32 10.92 3.57
C LYS A 170 -34.27 10.66 2.39
N ASP A 171 -35.31 11.47 2.29
CA ASP A 171 -36.40 11.25 1.34
C ASP A 171 -35.91 11.28 -0.11
N ARG A 172 -36.10 10.19 -0.85
CA ARG A 172 -35.58 10.03 -2.23
C ARG A 172 -36.24 11.00 -3.22
N TYR A 173 -37.37 11.60 -2.88
CA TYR A 173 -38.06 12.58 -3.73
C TYR A 173 -37.49 14.01 -3.64
N ALA A 174 -36.47 14.24 -2.80
CA ALA A 174 -35.68 15.47 -2.78
C ALA A 174 -34.35 15.34 -3.55
N VAL A 175 -34.07 14.16 -4.11
CA VAL A 175 -32.87 13.82 -4.90
C VAL A 175 -33.11 14.29 -6.33
N THR A 176 -32.30 15.21 -6.83
CA THR A 176 -32.44 15.71 -8.21
C THR A 176 -31.97 14.64 -9.21
N ASP A 177 -32.34 14.74 -10.48
CA ASP A 177 -31.82 13.85 -11.54
C ASP A 177 -30.28 13.83 -11.59
N GLU A 178 -29.62 14.85 -11.04
CA GLU A 178 -28.16 14.97 -10.93
C GLU A 178 -27.54 14.00 -9.92
N ASP A 179 -28.31 13.56 -8.92
CA ASP A 179 -27.85 12.70 -7.82
C ASP A 179 -28.08 11.20 -8.07
N ILE A 180 -28.81 10.85 -9.13
CA ILE A 180 -29.08 9.47 -9.52
C ILE A 180 -27.81 8.82 -10.07
N ASP A 181 -27.38 7.72 -9.45
CA ASP A 181 -26.28 6.90 -9.94
C ASP A 181 -26.75 6.14 -11.21
N ILE A 182 -26.27 6.54 -12.40
CA ILE A 182 -26.79 6.06 -13.69
C ILE A 182 -26.48 4.57 -13.91
N PHE A 183 -25.39 4.06 -13.33
CA PHE A 183 -24.86 2.73 -13.63
C PHE A 183 -24.79 1.77 -12.45
N ALA A 184 -25.08 2.23 -11.24
CA ALA A 184 -25.17 1.34 -10.10
C ALA A 184 -26.61 1.29 -9.61
N ARG A 185 -27.16 0.08 -9.49
CA ARG A 185 -28.28 -0.20 -8.56
C ARG A 185 -27.85 -0.02 -7.10
N ALA A 186 -26.91 0.89 -6.84
CA ALA A 186 -26.36 1.14 -5.53
C ALA A 186 -27.41 1.89 -4.70
N PRO A 187 -27.84 1.33 -3.57
CA PRO A 187 -28.63 2.09 -2.62
C PRO A 187 -27.87 3.36 -2.21
N VAL A 188 -28.55 4.51 -2.33
CA VAL A 188 -28.07 5.78 -1.78
C VAL A 188 -28.22 5.69 -0.25
N PHE A 189 -27.10 5.82 0.48
CA PHE A 189 -27.01 5.66 1.94
C PHE A 189 -26.97 6.99 2.69
N ASP A 190 -27.79 7.95 2.25
CA ASP A 190 -27.89 9.22 2.95
C ASP A 190 -28.83 9.05 4.14
N HIS A 191 -28.30 8.61 5.28
CA HIS A 191 -29.11 8.42 6.48
C HIS A 191 -29.52 9.76 7.08
N ASP A 192 -30.80 9.87 7.46
CA ASP A 192 -31.32 11.06 8.12
C ASP A 192 -31.10 10.95 9.64
N LEU A 193 -29.88 11.22 10.06
CA LEU A 193 -29.53 11.21 11.49
C LEU A 193 -30.36 12.23 12.27
N SER A 194 -30.86 13.32 11.64
CA SER A 194 -31.53 14.46 12.32
C SER A 194 -32.70 13.99 13.19
N LYS A 195 -33.36 12.91 12.78
CA LYS A 195 -34.50 12.28 13.45
C LYS A 195 -34.17 11.51 14.72
N ILE A 196 -32.89 11.41 15.11
CA ILE A 196 -32.45 10.74 16.35
C ILE A 196 -32.18 11.82 17.43
N PRO A 197 -33.09 12.02 18.40
CA PRO A 197 -32.98 13.13 19.35
C PRO A 197 -31.75 13.03 20.27
N SER A 198 -31.35 11.80 20.61
CA SER A 198 -30.21 11.51 21.50
C SER A 198 -29.31 10.45 20.87
N LEU A 199 -28.52 10.85 19.88
CA LEU A 199 -27.61 9.96 19.15
C LEU A 199 -26.59 9.24 20.07
N PRO A 200 -25.97 9.89 21.07
CA PRO A 200 -25.04 9.22 21.98
C PRO A 200 -25.69 8.10 22.81
N GLU A 201 -26.94 8.28 23.24
CA GLU A 201 -27.67 7.25 24.01
C GLU A 201 -28.10 6.08 23.12
N GLU A 202 -28.47 6.36 21.87
CA GLU A 202 -28.82 5.32 20.91
C GLU A 202 -27.60 4.45 20.58
N LEU A 203 -26.45 5.06 20.29
CA LEU A 203 -25.20 4.35 20.01
C LEU A 203 -24.73 3.47 21.17
N LYS A 204 -24.94 3.90 22.42
CA LYS A 204 -24.64 3.08 23.61
C LYS A 204 -25.39 1.74 23.62
N LYS A 205 -26.62 1.68 23.06
CA LYS A 205 -27.38 0.41 22.96
C LYS A 205 -26.68 -0.62 22.08
N TYR A 206 -25.89 -0.16 21.12
CA TYR A 206 -25.06 -0.97 20.23
C TYR A 206 -23.62 -1.09 20.74
N GLY A 207 -23.31 -0.56 21.92
CA GLY A 207 -21.95 -0.58 22.47
C GLY A 207 -20.96 0.29 21.70
N LEU A 208 -21.43 1.28 20.95
CA LEU A 208 -20.59 2.23 20.21
C LEU A 208 -20.33 3.48 21.05
N ASP A 209 -19.14 4.06 20.90
CA ASP A 209 -18.72 5.31 21.50
C ASP A 209 -17.85 6.11 20.52
N ALA A 210 -17.51 7.35 20.87
CA ALA A 210 -16.71 8.23 20.02
C ALA A 210 -15.36 7.62 19.61
N LYS A 211 -14.71 6.88 20.53
CA LYS A 211 -13.42 6.23 20.26
C LYS A 211 -13.56 5.09 19.25
N LYS A 212 -14.60 4.27 19.36
CA LYS A 212 -14.89 3.20 18.39
C LYS A 212 -15.23 3.78 17.02
N LEU A 213 -16.05 4.84 16.98
CA LEU A 213 -16.35 5.54 15.73
C LEU A 213 -15.09 6.13 15.09
N GLU A 214 -14.17 6.68 15.89
CA GLU A 214 -12.88 7.18 15.39
C GLU A 214 -12.00 6.06 14.81
N ILE A 215 -11.98 4.88 15.45
CA ILE A 215 -11.29 3.69 14.93
C ILE A 215 -11.90 3.23 13.61
N LEU A 216 -13.23 3.18 13.52
CA LEU A 216 -13.94 2.83 12.29
C LEU A 216 -13.61 3.83 11.17
N ARG A 217 -13.70 5.12 11.47
CA ARG A 217 -13.37 6.22 10.56
C ARG A 217 -11.93 6.11 10.06
N ALA A 218 -10.97 5.84 10.95
CA ALA A 218 -9.55 5.70 10.62
C ALA A 218 -9.28 4.52 9.68
N ASN A 219 -9.88 3.35 9.92
CA ASN A 219 -9.69 2.17 9.09
C ASN A 219 -10.27 2.35 7.68
N VAL A 220 -11.53 2.81 7.58
CA VAL A 220 -12.17 3.06 6.28
C VAL A 220 -11.44 4.16 5.52
N GLY A 221 -11.05 5.24 6.20
CA GLY A 221 -10.30 6.34 5.59
C GLY A 221 -8.94 5.91 5.07
N ARG A 222 -8.20 5.07 5.81
CA ARG A 222 -6.93 4.50 5.34
C ARG A 222 -7.09 3.60 4.14
N ALA A 223 -8.12 2.75 4.13
CA ALA A 223 -8.40 1.91 2.98
C ALA A 223 -8.66 2.76 1.74
N ALA A 224 -9.38 3.87 1.88
CA ALA A 224 -9.61 4.81 0.78
C ALA A 224 -8.29 5.50 0.34
N ALA A 225 -7.49 5.97 1.29
CA ALA A 225 -6.19 6.63 1.03
C ALA A 225 -5.15 5.68 0.41
N VAL A 226 -5.23 4.37 0.65
CA VAL A 226 -4.39 3.37 -0.03
C VAL A 226 -4.71 3.30 -1.52
N ILE A 227 -5.98 3.44 -1.88
CA ILE A 227 -6.43 3.36 -3.27
C ILE A 227 -6.23 4.71 -3.98
N ASP A 228 -6.48 5.83 -3.29
CA ASP A 228 -6.29 7.20 -3.78
C ASP A 228 -5.45 8.03 -2.78
N PRO A 229 -4.11 7.87 -2.82
CA PRO A 229 -3.20 8.49 -1.86
C PRO A 229 -3.06 10.01 -2.02
N LEU A 230 -3.49 10.56 -3.16
CA LEU A 230 -3.45 11.99 -3.46
C LEU A 230 -4.81 12.68 -3.32
N GLU A 231 -5.85 11.95 -2.90
CA GLU A 231 -7.23 12.44 -2.76
C GLU A 231 -7.84 13.03 -4.03
N LEU A 232 -7.30 12.70 -5.20
CA LEU A 232 -7.77 13.26 -6.47
C LEU A 232 -9.23 12.86 -6.72
N TRP A 233 -9.58 11.62 -6.36
CA TRP A 233 -10.95 11.13 -6.44
C TRP A 233 -11.79 11.60 -5.27
N TYR A 234 -11.24 11.76 -4.06
CA TYR A 234 -11.99 12.35 -2.95
C TYR A 234 -12.55 13.74 -3.30
N TYR A 235 -11.69 14.64 -3.77
CA TYR A 235 -12.12 15.98 -4.20
C TYR A 235 -13.03 15.92 -5.43
N TYR A 236 -12.76 15.03 -6.38
CA TYR A 236 -13.63 14.83 -7.54
C TYR A 236 -15.05 14.41 -7.12
N VAL A 237 -15.17 13.42 -6.25
CA VAL A 237 -16.44 12.88 -5.74
C VAL A 237 -17.21 13.93 -4.94
N LYS A 238 -16.53 14.81 -4.19
CA LYS A 238 -17.19 15.89 -3.45
C LYS A 238 -17.68 17.03 -4.35
N ARG A 239 -17.00 17.33 -5.46
CA ARG A 239 -17.29 18.50 -6.32
C ARG A 239 -18.29 18.24 -7.45
N HIS A 240 -18.44 17.00 -7.89
CA HIS A 240 -19.22 16.69 -9.08
C HIS A 240 -20.61 16.12 -8.72
N PRO A 241 -21.60 16.20 -9.62
CA PRO A 241 -22.91 15.55 -9.43
C PRO A 241 -22.81 14.02 -9.56
N GLY A 242 -23.82 13.31 -9.04
CA GLY A 242 -23.93 11.84 -9.05
C GLY A 242 -23.70 11.22 -10.42
N GLN A 243 -24.27 11.79 -11.47
CA GLN A 243 -24.11 11.30 -12.85
C GLN A 243 -22.65 11.17 -13.32
N ARG A 244 -21.78 12.10 -12.90
CA ARG A 244 -20.34 12.05 -13.24
C ARG A 244 -19.58 11.04 -12.37
N LYS A 245 -20.01 10.88 -11.11
CA LYS A 245 -19.46 9.87 -10.20
C LYS A 245 -19.73 8.45 -10.72
N SER A 246 -20.90 8.21 -11.31
CA SER A 246 -21.27 6.93 -11.96
C SER A 246 -20.36 6.51 -13.10
N LEU A 247 -19.52 7.41 -13.63
CA LEU A 247 -18.54 7.09 -14.66
C LEU A 247 -17.23 6.54 -14.08
N LEU A 248 -17.00 6.66 -12.76
CA LEU A 248 -15.86 6.06 -12.08
C LEU A 248 -15.99 4.53 -12.09
N LYS A 249 -14.88 3.84 -12.33
CA LYS A 249 -14.81 2.37 -12.46
C LYS A 249 -13.52 1.84 -11.82
N GLY A 250 -13.43 0.54 -11.60
CA GLY A 250 -12.27 -0.08 -10.96
C GLY A 250 -11.98 0.54 -9.58
N ASP A 251 -10.70 0.75 -9.28
CA ASP A 251 -10.21 1.35 -8.04
C ASP A 251 -10.91 2.68 -7.69
N ALA A 252 -11.25 3.52 -8.69
CA ALA A 252 -11.90 4.81 -8.46
C ALA A 252 -13.33 4.66 -7.90
N HIS A 253 -14.05 3.64 -8.36
CA HIS A 253 -15.39 3.31 -7.83
C HIS A 253 -15.30 2.75 -6.41
N VAL A 254 -14.31 1.89 -6.16
CA VAL A 254 -14.04 1.36 -4.81
C VAL A 254 -13.76 2.52 -3.85
N ALA A 255 -12.84 3.43 -4.21
CA ALA A 255 -12.51 4.60 -3.41
C ALA A 255 -13.73 5.49 -3.14
N GLN A 256 -14.56 5.77 -4.16
CA GLN A 256 -15.81 6.51 -4.00
C GLN A 256 -16.74 5.88 -2.95
N ARG A 257 -16.91 4.56 -2.97
CA ARG A 257 -17.75 3.84 -2.00
C ARG A 257 -17.16 3.92 -0.59
N LEU A 258 -15.84 3.83 -0.47
CA LEU A 258 -15.14 3.99 0.81
C LEU A 258 -15.25 5.42 1.35
N TYR A 259 -15.20 6.44 0.50
CA TYR A 259 -15.42 7.83 0.92
C TYR A 259 -16.83 8.07 1.43
N ARG A 260 -17.85 7.51 0.77
CA ARG A 260 -19.23 7.59 1.27
C ARG A 260 -19.38 6.94 2.65
N LEU A 261 -18.74 5.80 2.87
CA LEU A 261 -18.75 5.15 4.18
C LEU A 261 -17.96 5.96 5.22
N TYR A 262 -16.81 6.51 4.85
CA TYR A 262 -16.01 7.39 5.70
C TYR A 262 -16.80 8.63 6.13
N ASP A 263 -17.48 9.29 5.18
CA ASP A 263 -18.34 10.44 5.42
C ASP A 263 -19.47 10.09 6.39
N LEU A 264 -20.15 8.97 6.15
CA LEU A 264 -21.23 8.51 7.01
C LEU A 264 -20.78 8.26 8.46
N ILE A 265 -19.63 7.61 8.65
CA ILE A 265 -19.05 7.41 10.00
C ILE A 265 -18.64 8.77 10.60
N THR A 266 -18.11 9.68 9.78
CA THR A 266 -17.70 11.02 10.21
C THR A 266 -18.88 11.85 10.68
N ASP A 267 -20.00 11.82 9.96
CA ASP A 267 -21.25 12.52 10.34
C ASP A 267 -21.79 12.01 11.68
N VAL A 268 -21.76 10.68 11.89
CA VAL A 268 -22.16 10.08 13.17
C VAL A 268 -21.19 10.51 14.28
N TRP A 269 -19.88 10.48 14.02
CA TRP A 269 -18.86 10.88 14.99
C TRP A 269 -18.98 12.36 15.39
N GLU A 270 -19.06 13.27 14.42
CA GLU A 270 -19.16 14.73 14.62
C GLU A 270 -20.37 15.06 15.48
N ARG A 271 -21.51 14.41 15.23
CA ARG A 271 -22.70 14.65 16.03
C ARG A 271 -22.64 14.08 17.45
N VAL A 272 -21.84 13.05 17.66
CA VAL A 272 -21.62 12.47 18.99
C VAL A 272 -20.66 13.32 19.82
N THR A 273 -19.60 13.84 19.19
CA THR A 273 -18.55 14.60 19.88
C THR A 273 -18.85 16.11 19.92
N GLY A 274 -19.62 16.62 18.97
CA GLY A 274 -19.76 18.05 18.72
C GLY A 274 -18.50 18.70 18.12
N GLU A 275 -17.52 17.89 17.72
CA GLU A 275 -16.24 18.35 17.20
C GLU A 275 -16.25 18.38 15.67
N THR A 276 -15.69 19.45 15.10
CA THR A 276 -15.49 19.54 13.65
C THR A 276 -14.42 18.54 13.21
N PRO A 277 -14.70 17.66 12.24
CA PRO A 277 -13.74 16.68 11.77
C PRO A 277 -12.55 17.36 11.10
N LYS A 278 -11.36 16.81 11.31
CA LYS A 278 -10.15 17.24 10.59
C LYS A 278 -10.32 16.97 9.08
N PRO A 279 -9.67 17.75 8.21
CA PRO A 279 -9.55 17.43 6.79
C PRO A 279 -9.11 15.99 6.57
N PHE A 280 -9.60 15.35 5.50
CA PHE A 280 -9.42 13.91 5.27
C PHE A 280 -7.94 13.48 5.28
N LEU A 281 -7.03 14.20 4.60
CA LEU A 281 -5.58 13.94 4.66
C LEU A 281 -5.03 14.09 6.08
N GLU A 282 -5.36 15.19 6.76
CA GLU A 282 -4.85 15.46 8.11
C GLU A 282 -5.32 14.39 9.11
N PHE A 283 -6.52 13.86 8.92
CA PHE A 283 -7.06 12.78 9.73
C PHE A 283 -6.39 11.44 9.42
N THR A 284 -6.25 11.10 8.13
CA THR A 284 -5.68 9.80 7.70
C THR A 284 -4.16 9.73 7.81
N GLN A 285 -3.47 10.87 7.74
CA GLN A 285 -2.01 11.01 7.80
C GLN A 285 -1.49 11.58 9.15
N GLY A 286 -2.38 11.96 10.10
CA GLY A 286 -2.02 12.48 11.43
C GLY A 286 -1.52 11.42 12.42
N GLU A 287 -1.18 11.81 13.67
CA GLU A 287 -0.46 11.08 14.75
C GLU A 287 -0.85 9.61 15.05
N LEU A 288 -1.91 9.08 14.46
CA LEU A 288 -2.22 7.64 14.43
C LEU A 288 -1.22 6.83 13.55
N ILE A 289 -0.10 7.43 13.13
CA ILE A 289 0.89 6.89 12.20
C ILE A 289 1.61 5.68 12.80
N SER A 290 1.16 4.50 12.40
CA SER A 290 2.06 3.37 12.21
C SER A 290 3.14 3.77 11.20
N GLY A 291 4.41 3.52 11.50
CA GLY A 291 5.61 3.98 10.76
C GLY A 291 5.75 3.52 9.30
N TYR A 292 4.66 3.09 8.67
CA TYR A 292 4.60 2.63 7.28
C TYR A 292 3.93 3.63 6.32
N LEU A 293 3.22 4.66 6.81
CA LEU A 293 2.52 5.68 5.99
C LEU A 293 3.00 7.13 6.22
N THR A 294 4.26 7.33 6.61
CA THR A 294 4.95 8.58 6.20
C THR A 294 4.90 8.60 4.66
N PRO A 295 4.69 9.73 3.96
CA PRO A 295 4.96 9.78 2.53
C PRO A 295 6.38 9.29 2.34
N ARG A 296 6.52 8.02 1.94
CA ARG A 296 7.81 7.49 1.56
C ARG A 296 8.05 8.23 0.28
N VAL A 297 8.99 9.15 0.33
CA VAL A 297 9.78 9.44 -0.85
C VAL A 297 10.27 8.08 -1.31
N GLU A 298 9.56 7.50 -2.27
CA GLU A 298 10.03 6.32 -2.96
C GLU A 298 11.23 6.79 -3.76
N TYR A 299 12.30 6.01 -3.76
CA TYR A 299 13.49 6.33 -4.52
C TYR A 299 13.62 5.31 -5.62
N LEU A 300 14.16 5.74 -6.76
CA LEU A 300 14.41 4.84 -7.86
C LEU A 300 15.42 3.80 -7.37
N HIS A 301 15.03 2.54 -7.40
CA HIS A 301 15.88 1.45 -6.97
C HIS A 301 16.69 0.89 -8.14
N GLY A 302 17.92 0.48 -7.85
CA GLY A 302 18.79 -0.17 -8.81
C GLY A 302 20.24 -0.27 -8.33
N THR A 303 21.15 -0.35 -9.29
CA THR A 303 22.57 -0.61 -9.03
C THR A 303 23.38 0.57 -9.54
N ASP A 304 24.14 1.20 -8.64
CA ASP A 304 24.81 2.46 -8.91
C ASP A 304 26.15 2.54 -8.15
N VAL A 305 27.22 2.90 -8.87
CA VAL A 305 28.57 3.04 -8.29
C VAL A 305 28.57 4.03 -7.12
N GLN A 306 27.96 5.21 -7.30
CA GLN A 306 27.93 6.25 -6.28
C GLN A 306 27.07 5.86 -5.09
N ALA A 307 25.97 5.15 -5.30
CA ALA A 307 25.18 4.59 -4.20
C ALA A 307 26.00 3.65 -3.30
N MET A 308 26.79 2.77 -3.92
CA MET A 308 27.70 1.90 -3.17
C MET A 308 28.78 2.69 -2.44
N ARG A 309 29.40 3.70 -3.07
CA ARG A 309 30.36 4.61 -2.42
C ARG A 309 29.77 5.30 -1.20
N HIS A 310 28.60 5.90 -1.37
CA HIS A 310 27.88 6.57 -0.29
C HIS A 310 27.59 5.60 0.86
N SER A 311 27.19 4.37 0.56
CA SER A 311 26.95 3.35 1.59
C SER A 311 28.24 2.90 2.31
N ILE A 312 29.37 2.78 1.62
CA ILE A 312 30.68 2.46 2.23
C ILE A 312 31.12 3.59 3.17
N VAL A 313 30.95 4.84 2.76
CA VAL A 313 31.22 6.01 3.62
C VAL A 313 30.28 6.03 4.82
N GLY A 314 28.98 5.81 4.60
CA GLY A 314 27.99 5.71 5.67
C GLY A 314 28.33 4.62 6.70
N PHE A 315 28.74 3.44 6.23
CA PHE A 315 29.23 2.36 7.07
C PHE A 315 30.45 2.78 7.89
N LYS A 316 31.50 3.33 7.24
CA LYS A 316 32.72 3.78 7.93
C LYS A 316 32.42 4.84 8.99
N ASN A 317 31.55 5.79 8.68
CA ASN A 317 31.10 6.82 9.63
C ASN A 317 30.36 6.20 10.83
N TRP A 318 29.45 5.27 10.58
CA TRP A 318 28.72 4.57 11.63
C TRP A 318 29.64 3.76 12.55
N VAL A 319 30.64 3.08 11.98
CA VAL A 319 31.68 2.36 12.76
C VAL A 319 32.52 3.31 13.60
N GLY A 320 32.82 4.50 13.07
CA GLY A 320 33.56 5.55 13.77
C GLY A 320 32.84 6.18 14.97
N VAL A 321 31.52 5.99 15.09
CA VAL A 321 30.75 6.43 16.27
C VAL A 321 31.15 5.60 17.50
N ARG A 322 31.39 6.30 18.62
CA ARG A 322 31.88 5.69 19.86
C ARG A 322 31.02 4.50 20.28
N GLY A 323 31.63 3.31 20.34
CA GLY A 323 31.01 2.09 20.81
C GLY A 323 30.31 1.24 19.75
N ASN A 324 30.27 1.67 18.48
CA ASN A 324 29.69 0.89 17.38
C ASN A 324 30.68 -0.13 16.80
N GLY A 325 31.99 0.15 16.80
CA GLY A 325 33.01 -0.75 16.25
C GLY A 325 33.04 -2.17 16.85
N LYS A 326 32.49 -2.37 18.05
CA LYS A 326 32.37 -3.71 18.67
C LYS A 326 31.42 -4.66 17.93
N TYR A 327 30.56 -4.14 17.06
CA TYR A 327 29.63 -4.93 16.24
C TYR A 327 30.22 -5.31 14.86
N VAL A 328 31.47 -4.92 14.60
CA VAL A 328 32.16 -5.19 13.33
C VAL A 328 33.34 -6.11 13.61
N THR A 329 33.28 -7.31 13.05
CA THR A 329 34.37 -8.28 13.19
C THR A 329 35.53 -7.96 12.24
N PRO A 330 36.76 -8.43 12.52
CA PRO A 330 37.89 -8.28 11.59
C PRO A 330 37.57 -8.81 10.18
N GLN A 331 36.82 -9.92 10.08
CA GLN A 331 36.41 -10.50 8.80
C GLN A 331 35.47 -9.57 8.01
N ILE A 332 34.55 -8.87 8.69
CA ILE A 332 33.67 -7.87 8.05
C ILE A 332 34.52 -6.69 7.53
N GLN A 333 35.52 -6.27 8.29
CA GLN A 333 36.43 -5.18 7.91
C GLN A 333 37.28 -5.53 6.68
N GLU A 334 37.80 -6.76 6.63
CA GLU A 334 38.59 -7.30 5.51
C GLU A 334 37.73 -7.45 4.25
N ALA A 335 36.53 -8.02 4.38
CA ALA A 335 35.58 -8.14 3.28
C ALA A 335 35.20 -6.77 2.70
N LEU A 336 34.92 -5.78 3.56
CA LEU A 336 34.62 -4.42 3.11
C LEU A 336 35.79 -3.78 2.38
N THR A 337 37.02 -4.00 2.85
CA THR A 337 38.24 -3.48 2.21
C THR A 337 38.42 -4.07 0.81
N THR A 338 38.22 -5.39 0.69
CA THR A 338 38.29 -6.11 -0.60
C THR A 338 37.24 -5.59 -1.58
N ILE A 339 35.98 -5.52 -1.15
CA ILE A 339 34.87 -5.02 -1.99
C ILE A 339 35.09 -3.55 -2.38
N THR A 340 35.66 -2.73 -1.50
CA THR A 340 36.00 -1.32 -1.83
C THR A 340 37.03 -1.27 -2.95
N ALA A 341 38.08 -2.09 -2.88
CA ALA A 341 39.10 -2.17 -3.93
C ALA A 341 38.54 -2.70 -5.26
N GLU A 342 37.64 -3.69 -5.22
CA GLU A 342 36.95 -4.17 -6.42
C GLU A 342 36.09 -3.08 -7.07
N LEU A 343 35.37 -2.28 -6.27
CA LEU A 343 34.59 -1.16 -6.78
C LEU A 343 35.48 -0.05 -7.35
N ASP A 344 36.63 0.24 -6.72
CA ASP A 344 37.65 1.16 -7.24
C ASP A 344 38.18 0.72 -8.61
N GLU A 345 38.51 -0.57 -8.76
CA GLU A 345 38.97 -1.11 -10.04
C GLU A 345 37.87 -1.07 -11.09
N TYR A 346 36.65 -1.48 -10.73
CA TYR A 346 35.48 -1.46 -11.62
C TYR A 346 35.26 -0.05 -12.18
N GLU A 347 35.17 0.96 -11.32
CA GLU A 347 34.91 2.36 -11.70
C GLU A 347 36.03 2.91 -12.57
N LYS A 348 37.30 2.59 -12.25
CA LYS A 348 38.46 2.99 -13.05
C LYS A 348 38.43 2.39 -14.46
N ARG A 349 37.98 1.15 -14.60
CA ARG A 349 38.02 0.38 -15.86
C ARG A 349 36.80 0.61 -16.75
N TYR A 350 35.60 0.58 -16.16
CA TYR A 350 34.33 0.62 -16.89
C TYR A 350 33.59 1.95 -16.76
N GLY A 351 34.12 2.86 -15.95
CA GLY A 351 33.56 4.17 -15.68
C GLY A 351 32.38 4.14 -14.72
N ASP A 352 31.86 5.34 -14.44
CA ASP A 352 30.68 5.53 -13.62
C ASP A 352 29.43 5.02 -14.35
N ARG A 353 28.75 4.06 -13.72
CA ARG A 353 27.58 3.34 -14.23
C ARG A 353 26.44 3.36 -13.21
N SER A 354 25.22 3.48 -13.72
CA SER A 354 23.99 3.61 -12.94
C SER A 354 22.84 2.94 -13.68
N TYR A 355 22.09 2.11 -12.97
CA TYR A 355 20.92 1.38 -13.46
C TYR A 355 19.76 1.65 -12.51
N GLY A 356 18.56 1.85 -13.06
CA GLY A 356 17.34 2.04 -12.29
C GLY A 356 16.18 1.27 -12.92
N GLY A 357 15.48 0.46 -12.13
CA GLY A 357 14.45 -0.46 -12.65
C GLY A 357 15.01 -1.54 -13.58
N SER A 358 14.24 -1.93 -14.60
CA SER A 358 14.61 -2.97 -15.57
C SER A 358 15.49 -2.47 -16.73
N TYR A 359 15.79 -1.16 -16.81
CA TYR A 359 16.48 -0.55 -17.93
C TYR A 359 17.95 -0.26 -17.61
N ARG A 360 18.83 -0.62 -18.55
CA ARG A 360 20.25 -0.30 -18.49
C ARG A 360 20.56 0.74 -19.56
N VAL A 361 21.03 1.93 -19.18
CA VAL A 361 21.52 2.92 -20.14
C VAL A 361 22.83 2.38 -20.69
N ARG A 362 22.76 1.72 -21.86
CA ARG A 362 23.92 1.26 -22.60
C ARG A 362 24.71 2.49 -23.03
N LYS A 363 25.95 2.61 -22.58
CA LYS A 363 26.90 3.57 -23.12
C LYS A 363 27.52 2.89 -24.32
N ASP A 364 27.34 3.41 -25.53
CA ASP A 364 28.09 2.99 -26.72
C ASP A 364 29.57 2.90 -26.35
N GLY A 365 30.05 1.68 -26.15
CA GLY A 365 31.26 1.48 -25.38
C GLY A 365 32.12 0.44 -26.02
N GLY A 366 33.13 0.89 -26.78
CA GLY A 366 34.18 0.09 -27.43
C GLY A 366 35.14 -0.68 -26.49
N ILE A 367 34.67 -1.20 -25.34
CA ILE A 367 35.39 -2.09 -24.40
C ILE A 367 35.46 -3.58 -24.85
N ARG A 368 36.61 -4.04 -25.33
CA ARG A 368 36.78 -5.40 -25.86
C ARG A 368 37.08 -6.44 -24.77
N TYR A 369 36.94 -7.73 -25.09
CA TYR A 369 37.18 -8.84 -24.16
C TYR A 369 38.54 -8.77 -23.45
N ASP A 370 39.61 -8.39 -24.16
CA ASP A 370 40.96 -8.25 -23.61
C ASP A 370 41.04 -7.16 -22.53
N GLN A 371 40.16 -6.16 -22.59
CA GLN A 371 40.05 -5.05 -21.65
C GLN A 371 39.22 -5.37 -20.41
N LEU A 372 38.52 -6.52 -20.37
CA LEU A 372 37.82 -7.01 -19.18
C LEU A 372 38.80 -7.38 -18.06
N ASP A 373 38.36 -7.19 -16.82
CA ASP A 373 39.01 -7.74 -15.63
C ASP A 373 38.89 -9.26 -15.58
N ASP A 374 39.72 -9.92 -14.77
CA ASP A 374 39.80 -11.38 -14.75
C ASP A 374 38.48 -12.05 -14.35
N VAL A 375 37.69 -11.43 -13.46
CA VAL A 375 36.38 -11.95 -13.06
C VAL A 375 35.37 -11.80 -14.20
N SER A 376 35.33 -10.62 -14.83
CA SER A 376 34.49 -10.39 -16.01
C SER A 376 34.86 -11.30 -17.19
N LYS A 377 36.15 -11.61 -17.40
CA LYS A 377 36.59 -12.60 -18.40
C LYS A 377 36.07 -14.00 -18.07
N GLN A 378 36.16 -14.42 -16.82
CA GLN A 378 35.62 -15.72 -16.39
C GLN A 378 34.11 -15.80 -16.61
N LEU A 379 33.36 -14.75 -16.29
CA LEU A 379 31.92 -14.67 -16.54
C LEU A 379 31.61 -14.75 -18.04
N PHE A 380 32.37 -14.03 -18.86
CA PHE A 380 32.25 -14.06 -20.31
C PHE A 380 32.56 -15.47 -20.87
N ASP A 381 33.62 -16.11 -20.40
CA ASP A 381 34.01 -17.46 -20.83
C ASP A 381 32.99 -18.53 -20.41
N GLN A 382 32.38 -18.38 -19.23
CA GLN A 382 31.28 -19.23 -18.79
C GLN A 382 30.05 -19.08 -19.69
N TRP A 383 29.69 -17.85 -20.04
CA TRP A 383 28.61 -17.56 -20.98
C TRP A 383 28.90 -18.16 -22.37
N ARG A 384 30.13 -18.00 -22.87
CA ARG A 384 30.58 -18.52 -24.17
C ARG A 384 30.55 -20.04 -24.25
N LYS A 385 30.69 -20.75 -23.13
CA LYS A 385 30.52 -22.21 -23.07
C LYS A 385 29.06 -22.66 -23.20
N GLN A 386 28.11 -21.76 -22.93
CA GLN A 386 26.67 -22.04 -22.95
C GLN A 386 25.97 -21.58 -24.23
N SER A 387 26.50 -20.56 -24.92
CA SER A 387 26.00 -20.03 -26.20
C SER A 387 26.93 -20.36 -27.38
N ARG A 388 26.37 -20.64 -28.57
CA ARG A 388 27.13 -20.98 -29.80
C ARG A 388 27.46 -19.79 -30.70
N ASP A 389 27.10 -18.57 -30.30
CA ASP A 389 27.21 -17.37 -31.15
C ASP A 389 28.54 -16.60 -30.95
N GLU A 390 28.91 -15.83 -31.98
CA GLU A 390 30.11 -14.98 -32.02
C GLU A 390 30.05 -13.82 -31.00
N GLU A 391 31.22 -13.23 -30.71
CA GLU A 391 31.40 -12.09 -29.80
C GLU A 391 30.53 -10.88 -30.19
N ASP A 392 29.36 -10.75 -29.57
CA ASP A 392 28.52 -9.55 -29.63
C ASP A 392 28.89 -8.57 -28.52
N TRP A 393 29.12 -7.32 -28.91
CA TRP A 393 29.29 -6.16 -28.04
C TRP A 393 28.25 -6.09 -26.92
N SER A 394 27.01 -6.47 -27.22
CA SER A 394 25.91 -6.46 -26.25
C SER A 394 26.13 -7.41 -25.06
N ILE A 395 26.89 -8.49 -25.27
CA ILE A 395 27.22 -9.48 -24.23
C ILE A 395 28.27 -8.90 -23.29
N ILE A 396 29.31 -8.26 -23.83
CA ILE A 396 30.37 -7.66 -23.00
C ILE A 396 29.77 -6.61 -22.07
N GLU A 397 28.86 -5.77 -22.58
CA GLU A 397 28.13 -4.82 -21.73
C GLU A 397 27.32 -5.52 -20.64
N SER A 398 26.59 -6.59 -20.98
CA SER A 398 25.82 -7.36 -20.01
C SER A 398 26.70 -8.01 -18.93
N ILE A 399 27.93 -8.41 -19.26
CA ILE A 399 28.89 -8.98 -18.32
C ILE A 399 29.43 -7.91 -17.37
N ILE A 400 29.80 -6.74 -17.89
CA ILE A 400 30.21 -5.59 -17.08
C ILE A 400 29.09 -5.19 -16.11
N ASP A 401 27.87 -5.13 -16.63
CA ASP A 401 26.66 -4.82 -15.88
C ASP A 401 26.39 -5.86 -14.77
N HIS A 402 26.58 -7.15 -15.05
CA HIS A 402 26.47 -8.22 -14.07
C HIS A 402 27.56 -8.12 -12.99
N ARG A 403 28.79 -7.76 -13.37
CA ARG A 403 29.90 -7.59 -12.44
C ARG A 403 29.59 -6.51 -11.40
N LEU A 404 28.91 -5.42 -11.78
CA LEU A 404 28.47 -4.40 -10.83
C LEU A 404 27.43 -4.94 -9.84
N ASP A 405 26.48 -5.75 -10.33
CA ASP A 405 25.45 -6.39 -9.51
C ASP A 405 26.09 -7.34 -8.46
N GLU A 406 27.14 -8.08 -8.84
CA GLU A 406 27.90 -8.95 -7.92
C GLU A 406 28.60 -8.17 -6.80
N ILE A 407 29.25 -7.04 -7.13
CA ILE A 407 29.90 -6.16 -6.16
C ILE A 407 28.85 -5.63 -5.16
N GLN A 408 27.68 -5.19 -5.66
CA GLN A 408 26.59 -4.71 -4.82
C GLN A 408 26.04 -5.82 -3.90
N ARG A 409 25.84 -7.04 -4.41
CA ARG A 409 25.40 -8.21 -3.61
C ARG A 409 26.40 -8.59 -2.53
N SER A 410 27.69 -8.54 -2.84
CA SER A 410 28.77 -8.79 -1.89
C SER A 410 28.73 -7.75 -0.76
N LEU A 411 28.57 -6.47 -1.10
CA LEU A 411 28.45 -5.39 -0.13
C LEU A 411 27.20 -5.54 0.75
N LEU A 412 26.06 -5.88 0.16
CA LEU A 412 24.82 -6.17 0.89
C LEU A 412 24.96 -7.34 1.85
N THR A 413 25.75 -8.36 1.49
CA THR A 413 26.00 -9.54 2.33
C THR A 413 26.78 -9.16 3.58
N VAL A 414 27.80 -8.30 3.44
CA VAL A 414 28.55 -7.73 4.58
C VAL A 414 27.61 -6.95 5.51
N TYR A 415 26.75 -6.11 4.96
CA TYR A 415 25.79 -5.33 5.75
C TYR A 415 24.75 -6.19 6.46
N ARG A 416 24.23 -7.22 5.79
CA ARG A 416 23.31 -8.21 6.40
C ARG A 416 23.96 -8.91 7.59
N GLY A 417 25.24 -9.27 7.50
CA GLY A 417 25.97 -9.88 8.61
C GLY A 417 25.94 -9.03 9.89
N VAL A 418 26.21 -7.73 9.77
CA VAL A 418 26.15 -6.79 10.91
C VAL A 418 24.70 -6.56 11.38
N HIS A 419 23.76 -6.42 10.44
CA HIS A 419 22.35 -6.24 10.77
C HIS A 419 21.79 -7.44 11.55
N SER A 420 22.10 -8.67 11.14
CA SER A 420 21.68 -9.89 11.83
C SER A 420 22.20 -9.95 13.27
N GLN A 421 23.43 -9.49 13.54
CA GLN A 421 23.97 -9.42 14.90
C GLN A 421 23.19 -8.41 15.76
N LEU A 422 22.88 -7.23 15.21
CA LEU A 422 22.08 -6.21 15.92
C LEU A 422 20.64 -6.66 16.18
N ASN A 423 20.03 -7.35 15.21
CA ASN A 423 18.70 -7.90 15.35
C ASN A 423 18.66 -9.01 16.43
N ALA A 424 19.65 -9.91 16.46
CA ALA A 424 19.75 -10.93 17.52
C ALA A 424 19.81 -10.29 18.92
N ILE A 425 20.67 -9.28 19.12
CA ILE A 425 20.76 -8.53 20.39
C ILE A 425 19.42 -7.88 20.76
N THR A 426 18.71 -7.35 19.78
CA THR A 426 17.41 -6.70 19.98
C THR A 426 16.33 -7.71 20.37
N LEU A 427 16.28 -8.87 19.70
CA LEU A 427 15.36 -9.95 20.02
C LEU A 427 15.60 -10.50 21.43
N ASP A 428 16.85 -10.77 21.79
CA ASP A 428 17.24 -11.23 23.13
C ASP A 428 16.80 -10.24 24.22
N ALA A 429 16.96 -8.94 23.98
CA ALA A 429 16.55 -7.90 24.91
C ALA A 429 15.02 -7.84 25.10
N TRP A 430 14.24 -7.99 24.01
CA TRP A 430 12.79 -8.03 24.09
C TRP A 430 12.26 -9.32 24.72
N GLU A 431 12.91 -10.46 24.46
CA GLU A 431 12.57 -11.73 25.09
C GLU A 431 12.82 -11.68 26.60
N ALA A 432 13.95 -11.13 27.03
CA ALA A 432 14.25 -10.91 28.45
C ALA A 432 13.16 -10.03 29.13
N HIS A 433 12.68 -8.97 28.45
CA HIS A 433 11.60 -8.15 28.97
C HIS A 433 10.26 -8.91 29.05
N LYS A 434 9.89 -9.67 28.01
CA LYS A 434 8.65 -10.46 27.96
C LYS A 434 8.61 -11.55 29.04
N ASN A 435 9.77 -12.18 29.28
CA ASN A 435 9.91 -13.28 30.23
C ASN A 435 10.34 -12.82 31.63
N ILE A 436 10.32 -11.51 31.92
CA ILE A 436 10.78 -10.98 33.21
C ILE A 436 10.12 -11.66 34.40
N GLY A 437 8.81 -11.92 34.35
CA GLY A 437 8.08 -12.57 35.43
C GLY A 437 8.60 -13.98 35.74
N HIS A 438 9.04 -14.73 34.72
CA HIS A 438 9.55 -16.08 34.89
C HIS A 438 10.88 -16.11 35.65
N HIS A 439 11.72 -15.09 35.48
CA HIS A 439 13.01 -14.99 36.18
C HIS A 439 12.95 -14.19 37.48
N PHE A 440 11.99 -13.27 37.58
CA PHE A 440 11.82 -12.36 38.72
C PHE A 440 11.21 -13.07 39.93
N TRP A 441 10.06 -13.74 39.76
CA TRP A 441 9.32 -14.29 40.89
C TRP A 441 10.09 -15.36 41.69
N PRO A 442 10.85 -16.28 41.07
CA PRO A 442 11.65 -17.25 41.83
C PRO A 442 12.74 -16.61 42.69
N LYS A 443 13.32 -15.48 42.25
CA LYS A 443 14.40 -14.78 42.97
C LYS A 443 13.89 -13.92 44.14
N HIS A 444 12.60 -13.63 44.17
CA HIS A 444 11.97 -12.67 45.08
C HIS A 444 10.80 -13.27 45.88
N ALA A 445 10.71 -14.60 45.97
CA ALA A 445 9.60 -15.32 46.60
C ALA A 445 9.35 -15.00 48.09
N GLY A 446 10.32 -14.39 48.78
CA GLY A 446 10.23 -14.02 50.19
C GLY A 446 9.92 -12.54 50.47
N LEU A 447 9.75 -11.70 49.44
CA LEU A 447 9.52 -10.26 49.63
C LEU A 447 8.02 -9.94 49.84
N PRO A 448 7.70 -8.91 50.66
CA PRO A 448 6.36 -8.34 50.69
C PRO A 448 5.93 -7.90 49.28
N ARG A 449 4.66 -8.17 48.94
CA ARG A 449 4.13 -7.93 47.58
C ARG A 449 4.41 -6.52 47.06
N ASN A 450 4.31 -5.50 47.91
CA ASN A 450 4.52 -4.11 47.51
C ASN A 450 5.99 -3.82 47.15
N GLU A 451 6.94 -4.41 47.89
CA GLU A 451 8.38 -4.30 47.60
C GLU A 451 8.76 -5.08 46.35
N ALA A 452 8.21 -6.30 46.18
CA ALA A 452 8.41 -7.11 44.98
C ALA A 452 7.86 -6.41 43.72
N MET A 453 6.71 -5.74 43.81
CA MET A 453 6.14 -4.98 42.68
C MET A 453 6.99 -3.76 42.31
N ALA A 454 7.54 -3.03 43.29
CA ALA A 454 8.41 -1.89 43.05
C ALA A 454 9.72 -2.31 42.34
N LEU A 455 10.32 -3.43 42.78
CA LEU A 455 11.51 -3.99 42.14
C LEU A 455 11.22 -4.50 40.73
N LEU A 456 10.08 -5.18 40.51
CA LEU A 456 9.67 -5.65 39.18
C LEU A 456 9.51 -4.48 38.21
N GLN A 457 8.91 -3.38 38.64
CA GLN A 457 8.78 -2.16 37.82
C GLN A 457 10.15 -1.57 37.47
N GLN A 458 11.08 -1.55 38.42
CA GLN A 458 12.44 -1.05 38.18
C GLN A 458 13.21 -1.94 37.20
N GLU A 459 13.12 -3.26 37.34
CA GLU A 459 13.77 -4.22 36.43
C GLU A 459 13.13 -4.22 35.04
N SER A 460 11.80 -4.20 34.95
CA SER A 460 11.06 -4.09 33.69
C SER A 460 11.45 -2.82 32.96
N LYS A 461 11.53 -1.67 33.65
CA LYS A 461 12.00 -0.42 33.06
C LYS A 461 13.43 -0.54 32.51
N LYS A 462 14.37 -1.14 33.26
CA LYS A 462 15.75 -1.34 32.81
C LYS A 462 15.82 -2.21 31.55
N LEU A 463 15.08 -3.32 31.51
CA LEU A 463 15.04 -4.22 30.35
C LEU A 463 14.36 -3.57 29.14
N MET A 464 13.27 -2.82 29.35
CA MET A 464 12.61 -2.06 28.30
C MET A 464 13.53 -0.98 27.72
N ASP A 465 14.26 -0.24 28.56
CA ASP A 465 15.23 0.77 28.13
C ASP A 465 16.38 0.14 27.35
N HIS A 466 16.85 -1.04 27.75
CA HIS A 466 17.87 -1.80 27.01
C HIS A 466 17.36 -2.27 25.64
N ALA A 467 16.14 -2.80 25.57
CA ALA A 467 15.52 -3.25 24.32
C ALA A 467 15.30 -2.08 23.35
N LYS A 468 14.79 -0.95 23.84
CA LYS A 468 14.64 0.29 23.05
C LYS A 468 15.98 0.82 22.53
N LYS A 469 17.02 0.83 23.35
CA LYS A 469 18.37 1.25 22.93
C LYS A 469 18.95 0.34 21.85
N SER A 470 18.74 -0.97 21.96
CA SER A 470 19.21 -1.95 20.97
C SER A 470 18.47 -1.78 19.64
N GLN A 471 17.15 -1.61 19.68
CA GLN A 471 16.33 -1.32 18.51
C GLN A 471 16.71 0.01 17.84
N GLU A 472 16.99 1.06 18.62
CA GLU A 472 17.45 2.34 18.05
C GLU A 472 18.81 2.20 17.37
N LYS A 473 19.70 1.35 17.92
CA LYS A 473 21.00 1.07 17.30
C LYS A 473 20.87 0.34 15.96
N GLU A 474 19.94 -0.62 15.88
CA GLU A 474 19.57 -1.28 14.63
C GLU A 474 19.04 -0.27 13.59
N ARG A 475 18.16 0.65 14.00
CA ARG A 475 17.64 1.72 13.14
C ARG A 475 18.71 2.72 12.69
N GLU A 476 19.64 3.08 13.58
CA GLU A 476 20.80 3.92 13.28
C GLU A 476 21.66 3.27 12.18
N PHE A 477 21.94 1.97 12.31
CA PHE A 477 22.66 1.21 11.29
C PHE A 477 21.91 1.17 9.96
N GLY A 478 20.60 0.87 9.98
CA GLY A 478 19.78 0.88 8.77
C GLY A 478 19.75 2.24 8.06
N ARG A 479 19.69 3.35 8.81
CA ARG A 479 19.78 4.70 8.24
C ARG A 479 21.14 4.99 7.62
N ALA A 480 22.23 4.58 8.26
CA ALA A 480 23.59 4.80 7.74
C ALA A 480 23.84 4.11 6.39
N LEU A 481 23.08 3.05 6.09
CA LEU A 481 23.19 2.27 4.86
C LEU A 481 22.03 2.50 3.89
N SER A 482 21.08 3.36 4.25
CA SER A 482 19.97 3.74 3.39
C SER A 482 20.54 4.44 2.16
N GLY A 483 20.47 3.75 1.01
CA GLY A 483 21.08 4.27 -0.21
C GLY A 483 21.68 3.23 -1.13
N ILE A 484 22.19 2.10 -0.61
CA ILE A 484 22.96 1.13 -1.42
C ILE A 484 22.21 0.59 -2.64
N GLY A 485 20.89 0.45 -2.55
CA GLY A 485 20.03 -0.03 -3.63
C GLY A 485 19.30 1.09 -4.37
N LEU A 486 19.75 2.33 -4.27
CA LEU A 486 19.15 3.49 -4.93
C LEU A 486 19.96 3.89 -6.17
N ALA A 487 19.29 4.40 -7.19
CA ALA A 487 19.91 5.03 -8.34
C ALA A 487 20.16 6.52 -8.06
N PHE A 488 21.38 6.98 -8.31
CA PHE A 488 21.76 8.37 -8.11
C PHE A 488 21.54 9.17 -9.41
N CYS A 489 21.20 10.45 -9.25
CA CYS A 489 20.96 11.37 -10.35
C CYS A 489 22.11 11.33 -11.36
N LYS A 490 21.83 11.03 -12.63
CA LYS A 490 22.81 10.98 -13.72
C LYS A 490 23.64 12.27 -13.85
N VAL A 491 23.05 13.43 -13.53
CA VAL A 491 23.67 14.75 -13.68
C VAL A 491 24.55 15.10 -12.48
N CYS A 492 23.98 15.19 -11.28
CA CYS A 492 24.76 15.63 -10.11
C CYS A 492 25.50 14.51 -9.38
N ARG A 493 25.16 13.24 -9.62
CA ARG A 493 25.76 12.04 -9.00
C ARG A 493 25.84 12.06 -7.47
N THR A 494 25.11 12.94 -6.80
CA THR A 494 25.20 13.19 -5.35
C THR A 494 23.90 12.90 -4.61
N ARG A 495 22.79 12.65 -5.33
CA ARG A 495 21.47 12.48 -4.73
C ARG A 495 20.73 11.31 -5.34
N PRO A 496 20.03 10.50 -4.53
CA PRO A 496 19.14 9.49 -5.05
C PRO A 496 17.97 10.15 -5.79
N VAL A 497 17.51 9.49 -6.84
CA VAL A 497 16.37 9.96 -7.64
C VAL A 497 15.08 9.59 -6.90
N GLN A 498 14.21 10.56 -6.68
CA GLN A 498 12.90 10.34 -6.06
C GLN A 498 11.91 9.87 -7.14
N LEU A 499 11.22 8.77 -6.88
CA LEU A 499 10.05 8.34 -7.62
C LEU A 499 8.87 9.16 -7.15
N HIS A 500 8.30 9.92 -8.08
CA HIS A 500 7.02 10.58 -7.86
C HIS A 500 5.93 9.52 -7.99
N VAL A 501 4.93 9.57 -7.09
CA VAL A 501 3.94 8.50 -6.78
C VAL A 501 3.15 7.97 -8.02
N ASP A 502 3.17 8.67 -9.14
CA ASP A 502 2.57 8.24 -10.41
C ASP A 502 3.43 7.27 -11.26
N SER A 503 4.67 6.96 -10.84
CA SER A 503 5.61 6.15 -11.63
C SER A 503 5.45 4.63 -11.51
N ASN A 504 4.64 4.14 -10.57
CA ASN A 504 4.47 2.70 -10.33
C ASN A 504 3.39 2.03 -11.19
N ARG A 505 2.56 2.78 -11.94
CA ARG A 505 1.40 2.20 -12.67
C ARG A 505 1.51 2.19 -14.20
N HIS A 506 2.47 2.89 -14.80
CA HIS A 506 2.68 2.86 -16.25
C HIS A 506 4.17 2.79 -16.56
N GLY A 507 4.54 1.87 -17.46
CA GLY A 507 5.90 1.71 -17.95
C GLY A 507 6.44 2.99 -18.59
N PHE A 508 7.01 3.87 -17.77
CA PHE A 508 7.87 4.95 -18.24
C PHE A 508 9.28 4.37 -18.44
N GLU A 509 9.39 3.65 -19.55
CA GLU A 509 10.55 2.91 -20.03
C GLU A 509 11.55 3.78 -20.81
N SER A 510 11.63 5.12 -20.63
CA SER A 510 12.38 5.93 -21.61
C SER A 510 13.08 7.23 -21.18
N GLN A 511 13.32 7.56 -19.91
CA GLN A 511 14.06 8.79 -19.56
C GLN A 511 15.22 8.61 -18.56
N PRO A 512 16.33 9.35 -18.72
CA PRO A 512 17.46 9.29 -17.80
C PRO A 512 17.06 9.70 -16.38
N SER A 513 17.58 8.97 -15.39
CA SER A 513 17.30 9.16 -13.96
C SER A 513 17.94 10.46 -13.44
N ILE A 514 17.24 11.59 -13.55
CA ILE A 514 17.71 12.91 -13.11
C ILE A 514 16.91 13.36 -11.87
N CYS A 515 17.56 13.89 -10.84
CA CYS A 515 16.88 14.39 -9.65
C CYS A 515 16.19 15.74 -9.90
N ASP A 516 15.16 16.01 -9.10
CA ASP A 516 14.36 17.23 -9.18
C ASP A 516 15.14 18.54 -9.15
N GLU A 517 16.28 18.58 -8.44
CA GLU A 517 17.10 19.79 -8.39
C GLU A 517 17.86 20.01 -9.70
N CYS A 518 18.45 18.96 -10.28
CA CYS A 518 19.10 19.09 -11.59
C CYS A 518 18.10 19.44 -12.69
N VAL A 519 16.86 18.92 -12.60
CA VAL A 519 15.76 19.33 -13.47
C VAL A 519 15.39 20.80 -13.27
N ARG A 520 15.27 21.26 -12.01
CA ARG A 520 14.95 22.67 -11.68
C ARG A 520 16.05 23.64 -12.15
N GLU A 521 17.30 23.25 -12.01
CA GLU A 521 18.47 24.07 -12.35
C GLU A 521 18.83 24.05 -13.84
N LYS A 522 18.08 23.31 -14.67
CA LYS A 522 18.30 23.18 -16.13
C LYS A 522 19.74 22.80 -16.51
N LYS A 523 20.43 22.01 -15.67
CA LYS A 523 21.85 21.64 -15.88
C LYS A 523 22.07 20.74 -17.10
N GLU A 524 21.04 20.02 -17.52
CA GLU A 524 20.84 19.60 -18.90
C GLU A 524 19.50 20.21 -19.33
N ALA A 525 19.45 20.96 -20.43
CA ALA A 525 18.21 21.49 -20.96
C ALA A 525 17.53 20.39 -21.79
N PRO A 526 16.37 19.85 -21.40
CA PRO A 526 15.39 19.51 -22.41
C PRO A 526 14.84 20.86 -22.86
N ASP A 527 15.21 21.32 -24.05
CA ASP A 527 14.79 22.59 -24.65
C ASP A 527 13.26 22.80 -24.76
N ASN A 528 12.43 21.91 -24.19
CA ASN A 528 10.98 21.93 -24.25
C ASN A 528 10.23 22.02 -22.90
N ILE A 529 10.87 22.23 -21.75
CA ILE A 529 10.11 22.40 -20.49
C ILE A 529 9.85 23.88 -20.21
N LYS A 530 8.72 24.40 -20.72
CA LYS A 530 8.12 25.66 -20.26
C LYS A 530 7.00 25.33 -19.26
N ASN A 531 7.40 25.30 -17.98
CA ASN A 531 6.62 25.44 -16.75
C ASN A 531 5.45 24.47 -16.53
N ALA A 532 5.72 23.40 -15.78
CA ALA A 532 4.72 22.50 -15.19
C ALA A 532 4.65 22.67 -13.65
N GLU A 533 4.73 23.91 -13.16
CA GLU A 533 4.67 24.22 -11.74
C GLU A 533 3.52 25.19 -11.48
N TRP A 534 2.58 24.78 -10.62
CA TRP A 534 1.61 25.71 -10.06
C TRP A 534 2.25 26.39 -8.85
N ARG A 535 2.35 27.71 -8.90
CA ARG A 535 2.95 28.55 -7.86
C ARG A 535 1.91 29.45 -7.24
N CYS A 536 2.09 29.75 -5.95
CA CYS A 536 1.23 30.68 -5.23
C CYS A 536 1.35 32.06 -5.87
N PRO A 537 0.26 32.68 -6.34
CA PRO A 537 0.33 33.98 -7.02
C PRO A 537 0.78 35.12 -6.09
N ASN A 538 0.71 34.95 -4.77
CA ASN A 538 1.12 35.97 -3.80
C ASN A 538 2.55 35.84 -3.31
N CYS A 539 3.10 34.62 -3.23
CA CYS A 539 4.44 34.39 -2.67
C CYS A 539 5.36 33.53 -3.55
N ASP A 540 4.91 33.19 -4.76
CA ASP A 540 5.61 32.41 -5.79
C ASP A 540 6.11 31.01 -5.35
N SER A 541 5.68 30.57 -4.16
CA SER A 541 6.00 29.25 -3.63
C SER A 541 5.33 28.16 -4.47
N VAL A 542 6.08 27.11 -4.83
CA VAL A 542 5.55 25.98 -5.60
C VAL A 542 4.51 25.24 -4.77
N ILE A 543 3.26 25.26 -5.24
CA ILE A 543 2.12 24.55 -4.64
C ILE A 543 2.08 23.11 -5.17
N CYS A 544 2.32 22.90 -6.47
CA CYS A 544 2.26 21.59 -7.10
C CYS A 544 3.13 21.54 -8.37
N LYS A 545 3.66 20.36 -8.72
CA LYS A 545 4.45 20.12 -9.94
C LYS A 545 3.80 18.98 -10.74
N PHE A 546 3.41 19.25 -11.98
CA PHE A 546 2.76 18.29 -12.86
C PHE A 546 3.79 17.59 -13.78
N VAL A 547 3.50 16.34 -14.17
CA VAL A 547 4.26 15.62 -15.22
C VAL A 547 3.65 15.94 -16.59
N HIS A 548 4.48 16.33 -17.57
CA HIS A 548 4.08 16.63 -18.94
C HIS A 548 3.77 15.36 -19.77
N GLY A 549 2.95 15.53 -20.82
CA GLY A 549 3.20 14.84 -22.10
C GLY A 549 2.39 13.58 -22.42
N ASN A 550 1.17 13.41 -21.91
CA ASN A 550 0.30 12.32 -22.37
C ASN A 550 -0.12 12.55 -23.83
N THR A 551 0.60 11.91 -24.74
CA THR A 551 0.28 11.86 -26.17
C THR A 551 -0.33 10.49 -26.47
N LEU A 552 -1.63 10.45 -26.68
CA LEU A 552 -2.33 9.26 -27.16
C LEU A 552 -2.38 9.31 -28.67
N SER A 553 -1.73 8.38 -29.35
CA SER A 553 -1.81 8.26 -30.81
C SER A 553 -2.45 6.94 -31.21
N GLY A 554 -3.17 6.94 -32.33
CA GLY A 554 -3.89 5.76 -32.79
C GLY A 554 -4.52 5.94 -34.17
N ARG A 555 -5.39 5.00 -34.54
CA ARG A 555 -6.19 5.07 -35.76
C ARG A 555 -7.66 5.15 -35.42
N MET A 556 -8.37 6.09 -36.03
CA MET A 556 -9.83 6.19 -35.94
C MET A 556 -10.50 5.03 -36.70
N LEU A 557 -11.79 4.82 -36.50
CA LEU A 557 -12.57 3.77 -37.19
C LEU A 557 -12.56 3.90 -38.73
N ASN A 558 -12.36 5.12 -39.25
CA ASN A 558 -12.17 5.38 -40.67
C ASN A 558 -10.70 5.23 -41.13
N THR A 559 -9.85 4.62 -40.30
CA THR A 559 -8.40 4.38 -40.48
C THR A 559 -7.51 5.62 -40.46
N ALA A 560 -8.07 6.82 -40.26
CA ALA A 560 -7.29 8.05 -40.17
C ALA A 560 -6.38 8.04 -38.92
N PRO A 561 -5.10 8.41 -39.04
CA PRO A 561 -4.23 8.58 -37.88
C PRO A 561 -4.68 9.80 -37.07
N PHE A 562 -4.65 9.66 -35.75
CA PHE A 562 -4.94 10.74 -34.83
C PHE A 562 -3.89 10.82 -33.71
N ILE A 563 -3.74 12.03 -33.18
CA ILE A 563 -2.88 12.35 -32.04
C ILE A 563 -3.72 13.20 -31.09
N ILE A 564 -3.77 12.81 -29.82
CA ILE A 564 -4.39 13.58 -28.74
C ILE A 564 -3.26 13.98 -27.79
N GLU A 565 -3.03 15.28 -27.66
CA GLU A 565 -2.08 15.86 -26.72
C GLU A 565 -2.85 16.50 -25.56
N LEU A 566 -2.61 16.02 -24.35
CA LEU A 566 -3.13 16.64 -23.13
C LEU A 566 -2.19 17.76 -22.65
N LYS A 567 -2.70 18.98 -22.60
CA LYS A 567 -2.03 20.18 -22.04
C LYS A 567 -2.86 20.72 -20.88
N TYR A 568 -2.26 21.53 -19.99
CA TYR A 568 -2.97 22.08 -18.84
C TYR A 568 -4.18 22.91 -19.29
N GLY A 569 -5.39 22.56 -18.85
CA GLY A 569 -6.66 23.22 -19.20
C GLY A 569 -7.14 23.02 -20.65
N SER A 570 -6.39 22.31 -21.51
CA SER A 570 -6.77 22.11 -22.90
C SER A 570 -6.29 20.78 -23.47
N LEU A 571 -7.17 20.15 -24.23
CA LEU A 571 -6.91 18.95 -25.01
C LEU A 571 -6.74 19.38 -26.48
N SER A 572 -5.61 19.04 -27.10
CA SER A 572 -5.44 19.21 -28.55
C SER A 572 -5.66 17.87 -29.24
N ILE A 573 -6.59 17.83 -30.19
CA ILE A 573 -6.83 16.67 -31.04
C ILE A 573 -6.40 17.04 -32.45
N SER A 574 -5.43 16.30 -32.98
CA SER A 574 -4.93 16.45 -34.34
C SER A 574 -5.24 15.18 -35.13
N ALA A 575 -5.89 15.33 -36.29
CA ALA A 575 -6.25 14.20 -37.15
C ALA A 575 -6.14 14.57 -38.63
N LYS A 576 -5.74 13.63 -39.48
CA LYS A 576 -5.65 13.88 -40.93
C LYS A 576 -6.89 13.36 -41.64
N CYS A 577 -7.65 14.22 -42.32
CA CYS A 577 -8.83 13.78 -43.05
C CYS A 577 -8.44 12.82 -44.20
N PRO A 578 -8.94 11.57 -44.24
CA PRO A 578 -8.51 10.61 -45.25
C PRO A 578 -9.00 10.96 -46.67
N GLY A 579 -10.07 11.74 -46.79
CA GLY A 579 -10.62 12.19 -48.09
C GLY A 579 -9.86 13.38 -48.68
N CYS A 580 -9.82 14.52 -47.98
CA CYS A 580 -9.19 15.75 -48.49
C CYS A 580 -7.72 15.94 -48.06
N LYS A 581 -7.19 15.04 -47.21
CA LYS A 581 -5.81 15.04 -46.69
C LYS A 581 -5.40 16.28 -45.88
N GLN A 582 -6.35 17.15 -45.53
CA GLN A 582 -6.09 18.28 -44.65
C GLN A 582 -5.89 17.81 -43.20
N ASP A 583 -4.97 18.47 -42.52
CA ASP A 583 -4.75 18.29 -41.09
C ASP A 583 -5.82 19.10 -40.35
N LEU A 584 -6.55 18.41 -39.48
CA LEU A 584 -7.62 18.95 -38.65
C LEU A 584 -7.11 19.00 -37.22
N ASP A 585 -6.89 20.21 -36.74
CA ASP A 585 -6.55 20.47 -35.35
C ASP A 585 -7.77 21.06 -34.64
N ARG A 586 -8.13 20.45 -33.52
CA ARG A 586 -9.19 20.95 -32.65
C ARG A 586 -8.70 21.00 -31.22
N GLN A 587 -8.70 22.21 -30.68
CA GLN A 587 -8.49 22.43 -29.26
C GLN A 587 -9.84 22.34 -28.55
N VAL A 588 -9.89 21.54 -27.49
CA VAL A 588 -11.04 21.38 -26.60
C VAL A 588 -10.59 21.84 -25.24
N GLU A 589 -11.22 22.89 -24.70
CA GLU A 589 -11.02 23.27 -23.30
C GLU A 589 -11.60 22.15 -22.42
N TRP A 590 -10.70 21.34 -21.87
CA TRP A 590 -11.06 20.28 -20.95
C TRP A 590 -10.98 20.88 -19.55
N GLY A 591 -12.06 21.54 -19.14
CA GLY A 591 -12.16 22.28 -17.89
C GLY A 591 -11.93 21.40 -16.66
N TRP A 592 -10.75 21.53 -16.05
CA TRP A 592 -10.48 21.20 -14.66
C TRP A 592 -9.84 22.44 -13.99
N LEU A 593 -10.75 23.33 -13.54
CA LEU A 593 -10.67 24.45 -12.56
C LEU A 593 -9.64 25.59 -12.73
N PRO A 594 -10.04 26.87 -12.56
CA PRO A 594 -11.24 27.59 -13.01
C PRO A 594 -11.22 27.91 -14.51
#